data_AF-A0A8J5VQE2-F1
#
_entry.id   AF-A0A8J5VQE2-F1
#
_cell.length_a   1.000
_cell.length_b   1.000
_cell.length_c   1.000
_cell.angle_alpha   90.00
_cell.angle_beta   90.00
_cell.angle_gamma   90.00
#
_symmetry.space_group_name_H-M   'P 1'
#
loop_
_entity.id
_entity.type
_entity.pdbx_description
1 polymer ?
#
loop_
_entity_poly.entity_id
_entity_poly.type
_entity_poly.pdbx_seq_one_letter_code
_entity_poly.pdbx_strand_id
1 'polypeptide(L)'
;MHFSSSPVFFFPVCVKSPPPGRRRHRRAPVGVHRLARRQHPQRRCLRPRRQSRLLLPQARRRSSPNFFSFSSIPIKFILFRVFFFCLRSEFTYNPMLWPRDVLRADFLNLSHHFNAQRSIVRVPDLDPKYKISVLASKQDHCLFDLLYRWQEGRLPVDITCVISNHDRPKDNHVRRFLGRHGIPYHYLPTTPGNKREQEILELVQDTDFVVLARYMQIMSESFLKAYGKDIINIHHGLLPSFKGGNPSRQAFNAGVKLIGATSHFVTPELDAGPIIEQMVERVSHRDTLQSFVVKSENLEKQCLAEAIKSYCELRVVPYELKKTVVF
;
A
#
# COMPACT_ATOMS: atom_id res chain seq x y z
N MET A 1 -21.46 1.57 35.63
CA MET A 1 -20.33 0.87 34.97
C MET A 1 -20.35 1.25 33.50
N HIS A 2 -19.55 2.24 33.12
CA HIS A 2 -19.46 2.71 31.74
C HIS A 2 -18.56 1.76 30.95
N PHE A 3 -19.16 0.91 30.11
CA PHE A 3 -18.43 0.25 29.01
C PHE A 3 -18.29 1.28 27.88
N SER A 4 -17.28 2.13 28.01
CA SER A 4 -16.79 3.01 26.95
C SER A 4 -15.41 2.50 26.54
N SER A 5 -15.35 1.29 26.03
CA SER A 5 -14.23 0.84 25.21
C SER A 5 -14.65 1.08 23.77
N SER A 6 -14.20 2.20 23.19
CA SER A 6 -14.30 2.46 21.75
C SER A 6 -12.99 2.07 21.10
N PRO A 7 -12.97 1.02 20.25
CA PRO A 7 -11.89 0.82 19.30
C PRO A 7 -12.36 1.05 17.86
N VAL A 8 -11.38 1.21 16.98
CA VAL A 8 -11.45 1.58 15.56
C VAL A 8 -11.12 0.34 14.73
N PHE A 9 -11.77 0.10 13.58
CA PHE A 9 -11.65 -1.17 12.84
C PHE A 9 -11.50 -0.95 11.35
N PHE A 10 -10.86 -1.86 10.61
CA PHE A 10 -10.54 -1.64 9.20
C PHE A 10 -10.95 -2.83 8.34
N PHE A 11 -11.36 -2.56 7.09
CA PHE A 11 -11.78 -3.57 6.10
C PHE A 11 -11.24 -3.24 4.70
N PRO A 12 -10.04 -3.68 4.31
CA PRO A 12 -9.63 -3.65 2.91
C PRO A 12 -10.26 -4.84 2.17
N VAL A 13 -11.20 -4.58 1.26
CA VAL A 13 -11.61 -5.56 0.25
C VAL A 13 -11.07 -5.17 -1.10
N CYS A 14 -10.47 -6.13 -1.78
CA CYS A 14 -9.92 -5.99 -3.12
C CYS A 14 -10.56 -7.04 -4.02
N VAL A 15 -11.54 -6.67 -4.85
CA VAL A 15 -12.25 -7.64 -5.72
C VAL A 15 -11.65 -7.65 -7.12
N LYS A 16 -11.32 -8.83 -7.64
CA LYS A 16 -11.15 -9.06 -9.09
C LYS A 16 -12.43 -9.67 -9.64
N SER A 17 -13.01 -9.04 -10.65
CA SER A 17 -14.16 -9.61 -11.38
C SER A 17 -13.76 -10.97 -11.97
N PRO A 18 -14.61 -12.01 -11.90
CA PRO A 18 -14.32 -13.29 -12.54
C PRO A 18 -14.23 -13.14 -14.07
N PRO A 19 -13.41 -13.95 -14.77
CA PRO A 19 -13.43 -13.99 -16.22
C PRO A 19 -14.83 -14.44 -16.69
N PRO A 20 -15.36 -13.91 -17.81
CA PRO A 20 -16.70 -14.27 -18.25
C PRO A 20 -16.76 -15.78 -18.55
N GLY A 21 -17.52 -16.50 -17.74
CA GLY A 21 -17.85 -17.89 -18.00
C GLY A 21 -18.52 -18.00 -19.36
N ARG A 22 -18.02 -18.92 -20.21
CA ARG A 22 -18.67 -19.28 -21.48
C ARG A 22 -20.12 -19.69 -21.16
N ARG A 23 -21.08 -18.82 -21.45
CA ARG A 23 -22.51 -19.17 -21.43
C ARG A 23 -22.73 -20.29 -22.44
N ARG A 24 -22.79 -21.54 -21.97
CA ARG A 24 -23.39 -22.63 -22.75
C ARG A 24 -24.88 -22.33 -22.82
N HIS A 25 -25.37 -21.98 -24.01
CA HIS A 25 -26.80 -21.91 -24.30
C HIS A 25 -27.45 -23.26 -23.99
N ARG A 26 -28.16 -23.37 -22.87
CA ARG A 26 -29.24 -24.35 -22.73
C ARG A 26 -30.54 -23.63 -23.05
N ARG A 27 -31.16 -24.00 -24.17
CA ARG A 27 -32.54 -23.62 -24.51
C ARG A 27 -33.46 -24.26 -23.48
N ALA A 28 -34.31 -23.47 -22.84
CA ALA A 28 -35.49 -23.95 -22.11
C ALA A 28 -36.74 -23.58 -22.92
N PRO A 29 -37.78 -24.42 -22.94
CA PRO A 29 -38.92 -24.25 -23.82
C PRO A 29 -39.91 -23.21 -23.31
N VAL A 30 -40.68 -22.70 -24.27
CA VAL A 30 -41.72 -21.66 -24.16
C VAL A 30 -42.91 -22.19 -23.35
N GLY A 31 -43.35 -21.40 -22.35
CA GLY A 31 -44.62 -21.59 -21.63
C GLY A 31 -45.26 -20.22 -21.38
N VAL A 32 -46.45 -20.02 -21.94
CA VAL A 32 -47.22 -18.78 -21.98
C VAL A 32 -48.05 -18.63 -20.71
N HIS A 33 -48.04 -17.46 -20.05
CA HIS A 33 -49.23 -16.95 -19.35
C HIS A 33 -49.26 -15.41 -19.34
N ARG A 34 -50.39 -14.88 -19.83
CA ARG A 34 -50.82 -13.46 -19.85
C ARG A 34 -51.35 -13.03 -18.48
N LEU A 35 -51.28 -11.71 -18.23
CA LEU A 35 -52.23 -10.79 -17.52
C LEU A 35 -51.40 -9.73 -16.76
N ALA A 36 -51.72 -8.44 -16.66
CA ALA A 36 -52.69 -7.54 -17.25
C ALA A 36 -52.19 -6.09 -17.01
N ARG A 37 -52.60 -5.14 -17.86
CA ARG A 37 -52.36 -3.69 -17.73
C ARG A 37 -53.22 -3.07 -16.61
N ARG A 38 -52.71 -2.05 -15.91
CA ARG A 38 -53.50 -0.86 -15.47
C ARG A 38 -52.62 0.40 -15.43
N GLN A 39 -53.24 1.53 -15.80
CA GLN A 39 -52.66 2.86 -15.98
C GLN A 39 -53.08 3.84 -14.86
N HIS A 40 -52.18 4.81 -14.59
CA HIS A 40 -52.38 6.23 -14.18
C HIS A 40 -52.92 6.60 -12.76
N PRO A 41 -52.76 7.86 -12.25
CA PRO A 41 -52.01 9.03 -12.75
C PRO A 41 -51.15 9.85 -11.72
N GLN A 42 -50.43 10.82 -12.30
CA GLN A 42 -49.65 11.99 -11.84
C GLN A 42 -49.92 12.65 -10.46
N ARG A 43 -48.86 13.26 -9.88
CA ARG A 43 -48.92 14.62 -9.27
C ARG A 43 -47.54 15.30 -9.05
N ARG A 44 -47.48 16.55 -9.53
CA ARG A 44 -46.85 17.79 -9.01
C ARG A 44 -45.32 18.03 -8.97
N CYS A 45 -44.95 18.99 -9.82
CA CYS A 45 -43.97 20.09 -9.75
C CYS A 45 -43.23 20.40 -8.44
N LEU A 46 -41.99 20.89 -8.59
CA LEU A 46 -41.54 22.25 -8.19
C LEU A 46 -40.05 22.47 -8.54
N ARG A 47 -39.71 23.56 -9.26
CA ARG A 47 -38.63 24.55 -8.97
C ARG A 47 -38.18 25.37 -10.22
N PRO A 48 -37.53 26.55 -10.02
CA PRO A 48 -37.82 27.76 -10.80
C PRO A 48 -36.66 28.36 -11.64
N ARG A 49 -37.05 29.26 -12.56
CA ARG A 49 -36.49 30.56 -13.00
C ARG A 49 -35.00 30.76 -13.38
N ARG A 50 -34.88 31.55 -14.49
CA ARG A 50 -33.77 32.42 -14.99
C ARG A 50 -32.66 31.67 -15.75
N GLN A 51 -32.09 32.14 -16.87
CA GLN A 51 -32.02 33.49 -17.46
C GLN A 51 -31.51 33.41 -18.93
N SER A 52 -31.80 34.49 -19.68
CA SER A 52 -31.05 35.07 -20.83
C SER A 52 -30.99 34.36 -22.20
N ARG A 53 -31.71 34.98 -23.14
CA ARG A 53 -31.48 35.03 -24.59
C ARG A 53 -30.40 36.06 -24.90
N LEU A 54 -29.52 35.78 -25.87
CA LEU A 54 -28.84 36.81 -26.66
C LEU A 54 -28.63 36.33 -28.12
N LEU A 55 -29.25 37.10 -29.01
CA LEU A 55 -29.05 37.41 -30.45
C LEU A 55 -27.59 37.29 -30.93
N LEU A 56 -27.15 37.03 -32.19
CA LEU A 56 -27.58 37.09 -33.62
C LEU A 56 -26.38 36.44 -34.43
N PRO A 57 -26.15 36.63 -35.75
CA PRO A 57 -26.91 36.24 -36.94
C PRO A 57 -26.11 35.44 -38.02
N GLN A 58 -26.85 34.84 -38.96
CA GLN A 58 -26.57 34.55 -40.38
C GLN A 58 -25.24 33.91 -40.85
N ALA A 59 -25.35 32.77 -41.55
CA ALA A 59 -24.44 32.43 -42.65
C ALA A 59 -25.14 31.64 -43.78
N ARG A 60 -24.70 31.95 -45.00
CA ARG A 60 -25.23 31.72 -46.34
C ARG A 60 -25.42 30.25 -46.77
N ARG A 61 -26.37 30.03 -47.69
CA ARG A 61 -26.49 28.87 -48.60
C ARG A 61 -25.73 29.11 -49.92
N ARG A 62 -25.46 27.99 -50.63
CA ARG A 62 -24.81 27.74 -51.95
C ARG A 62 -23.39 27.17 -51.74
N SER A 63 -22.93 26.08 -52.37
CA SER A 63 -23.38 25.27 -53.51
C SER A 63 -22.51 23.98 -53.56
N SER A 64 -23.06 22.94 -54.19
CA SER A 64 -22.60 21.55 -54.48
C SER A 64 -21.20 21.40 -55.14
N PRO A 65 -20.77 20.21 -55.62
CA PRO A 65 -20.75 18.82 -55.08
C PRO A 65 -19.33 18.19 -55.18
N ASN A 66 -19.10 17.00 -54.58
CA ASN A 66 -18.33 15.85 -55.12
C ASN A 66 -17.63 15.00 -54.04
N PHE A 67 -17.44 13.73 -54.41
CA PHE A 67 -16.53 12.70 -53.89
C PHE A 67 -17.06 11.68 -52.87
N PHE A 68 -17.26 10.46 -53.40
CA PHE A 68 -16.94 9.14 -52.83
C PHE A 68 -16.88 9.01 -51.30
N SER A 69 -17.74 8.16 -50.74
CA SER A 69 -17.49 7.54 -49.43
C SER A 69 -17.61 6.02 -49.54
N PHE A 70 -16.49 5.37 -49.24
CA PHE A 70 -16.31 3.92 -49.17
C PHE A 70 -17.13 3.29 -48.04
N SER A 71 -17.61 2.09 -48.32
CA SER A 71 -18.12 1.13 -47.36
C SER A 71 -17.00 0.48 -46.53
N SER A 72 -17.36 0.10 -45.30
CA SER A 72 -16.76 -0.94 -44.46
C SER A 72 -15.44 -0.64 -43.72
N ILE A 73 -15.53 -0.47 -42.40
CA ILE A 73 -14.75 -1.14 -41.32
C ILE A 73 -15.47 -0.83 -39.99
N PRO A 74 -16.00 -1.82 -39.24
CA PRO A 74 -16.33 -1.62 -37.83
C PRO A 74 -15.11 -2.03 -37.00
N ILE A 75 -14.31 -1.06 -36.60
CA ILE A 75 -13.42 -1.22 -35.44
C ILE A 75 -13.83 -0.15 -34.46
N LYS A 76 -14.51 -0.52 -33.38
CA LYS A 76 -14.39 0.22 -32.12
C LYS A 76 -14.76 -0.63 -30.91
N PHE A 77 -13.68 -1.19 -30.35
CA PHE A 77 -13.42 -1.33 -28.92
C PHE A 77 -14.47 -2.05 -28.07
N ILE A 78 -14.25 -3.36 -27.93
CA ILE A 78 -14.53 -4.08 -26.70
C ILE A 78 -13.69 -3.44 -25.59
N LEU A 79 -14.30 -2.59 -24.76
CA LEU A 79 -13.67 -2.06 -23.54
C LEU A 79 -14.05 -2.98 -22.37
N PHE A 80 -13.29 -4.07 -22.16
CA PHE A 80 -13.37 -4.81 -20.90
C PHE A 80 -12.69 -3.99 -19.79
N ARG A 81 -13.46 -3.14 -19.11
CA ARG A 81 -13.00 -2.50 -17.86
C ARG A 81 -13.07 -3.53 -16.74
N VAL A 82 -11.91 -3.94 -16.23
CA VAL A 82 -11.80 -4.62 -14.94
C VAL A 82 -12.16 -3.58 -13.87
N PHE A 83 -13.26 -3.77 -13.15
CA PHE A 83 -13.61 -2.93 -12.00
C PHE A 83 -12.87 -3.46 -10.79
N PHE A 84 -11.74 -2.82 -10.47
CA PHE A 84 -11.08 -2.98 -9.20
C PHE A 84 -11.81 -2.12 -8.16
N PHE A 85 -12.19 -2.72 -7.03
CA PHE A 85 -12.86 -2.01 -5.94
C PHE A 85 -12.05 -2.21 -4.67
N CYS A 86 -11.66 -1.08 -4.08
CA CYS A 86 -11.04 -0.98 -2.76
C CYS A 86 -11.97 -0.20 -1.83
N LEU A 87 -12.30 -0.80 -0.69
CA LEU A 87 -13.02 -0.17 0.40
C LEU A 87 -12.13 -0.21 1.64
N ARG A 88 -12.24 0.81 2.50
CA ARG A 88 -11.80 0.79 3.89
C ARG A 88 -12.89 1.46 4.69
N SER A 89 -13.37 0.81 5.74
CA SER A 89 -14.40 1.34 6.62
C SER A 89 -13.97 1.16 8.07
N GLU A 90 -14.21 2.22 8.85
CA GLU A 90 -14.11 2.24 10.30
C GLU A 90 -15.52 2.31 10.90
N PHE A 91 -15.83 1.38 11.80
CA PHE A 91 -17.13 1.31 12.48
C PHE A 91 -16.99 0.71 13.88
N THR A 92 -17.92 1.04 14.76
CA THR A 92 -18.05 0.44 16.09
C THR A 92 -19.02 -0.73 16.07
N TYR A 93 -18.78 -1.77 16.86
CA TYR A 93 -19.72 -2.89 17.02
C TYR A 93 -19.90 -3.24 18.51
N ASN A 94 -20.96 -3.97 18.85
CA ASN A 94 -21.21 -4.47 20.20
C ASN A 94 -20.73 -5.92 20.32
N PRO A 95 -19.66 -6.23 21.08
CA PRO A 95 -19.15 -7.58 21.22
C PRO A 95 -20.13 -8.59 21.84
N MET A 96 -21.12 -8.12 22.59
CA MET A 96 -22.16 -8.99 23.16
C MET A 96 -23.18 -9.46 22.11
N LEU A 97 -23.44 -8.64 21.09
CA LEU A 97 -24.39 -8.96 20.02
C LEU A 97 -23.71 -9.59 18.81
N TRP A 98 -22.45 -9.24 18.56
CA TRP A 98 -21.68 -9.74 17.43
C TRP A 98 -20.27 -10.16 17.91
N PRO A 99 -20.13 -11.34 18.54
CA PRO A 99 -18.85 -11.81 19.08
C PRO A 99 -17.73 -11.86 18.04
N ARG A 100 -16.47 -11.80 18.49
CA ARG A 100 -15.27 -11.64 17.63
C ARG A 100 -15.11 -12.74 16.58
N ASP A 101 -15.43 -13.97 16.94
CA ASP A 101 -15.40 -15.16 16.10
C ASP A 101 -16.50 -15.13 15.03
N VAL A 102 -17.72 -14.73 15.41
CA VAL A 102 -18.85 -14.53 14.50
C VAL A 102 -18.54 -13.40 13.50
N LEU A 103 -18.06 -12.26 13.98
CA LEU A 103 -17.58 -11.14 13.15
C LEU A 103 -16.56 -11.62 12.12
N ARG A 104 -15.56 -12.41 12.54
CA ARG A 104 -14.54 -12.97 11.64
C ARG A 104 -15.16 -13.87 10.57
N ALA A 105 -16.09 -14.74 10.95
CA ALA A 105 -16.76 -15.66 10.03
C ALA A 105 -17.61 -14.91 9.00
N ASP A 106 -18.36 -13.89 9.41
CA ASP A 106 -19.21 -13.10 8.52
C ASP A 106 -18.38 -12.35 7.47
N PHE A 107 -17.26 -11.75 7.89
CA PHE A 107 -16.37 -11.06 6.96
C PHE A 107 -15.60 -12.02 6.04
N LEU A 108 -15.35 -13.26 6.47
CA LEU A 108 -14.84 -14.31 5.60
C LEU A 108 -15.90 -14.72 4.55
N ASN A 109 -17.16 -14.86 4.96
CA ASN A 109 -18.27 -15.15 4.05
C ASN A 109 -18.46 -14.03 3.01
N LEU A 110 -18.38 -12.76 3.42
CA LEU A 110 -18.40 -11.62 2.50
C LEU A 110 -17.21 -11.65 1.54
N SER A 111 -16.02 -11.98 2.03
CA SER A 111 -14.82 -12.15 1.19
C SER A 111 -15.04 -13.19 0.10
N HIS A 112 -15.63 -14.34 0.44
CA HIS A 112 -15.96 -15.39 -0.53
C HIS A 112 -17.06 -14.96 -1.49
N HIS A 113 -18.12 -14.32 -1.00
CA HIS A 113 -19.24 -13.84 -1.82
C HIS A 113 -18.77 -12.87 -2.91
N PHE A 114 -17.88 -11.94 -2.54
CA PHE A 114 -17.34 -10.94 -3.46
C PHE A 114 -16.06 -11.38 -4.17
N ASN A 115 -15.55 -12.59 -3.95
CA ASN A 115 -14.27 -13.06 -4.49
C ASN A 115 -13.12 -12.05 -4.22
N ALA A 116 -13.05 -11.57 -2.98
CA ALA A 116 -12.03 -10.62 -2.56
C ALA A 116 -10.65 -11.32 -2.47
N GLN A 117 -9.64 -10.70 -3.06
CA GLN A 117 -8.24 -11.13 -3.01
C GLN A 117 -7.64 -10.98 -1.61
N ARG A 118 -8.08 -9.96 -0.87
CA ARG A 118 -7.67 -9.67 0.50
C ARG A 118 -8.91 -9.16 1.23
N SER A 119 -9.13 -9.68 2.43
CA SER A 119 -10.16 -9.26 3.38
C SER A 119 -9.54 -9.41 4.77
N ILE A 120 -9.36 -8.29 5.45
CA ILE A 120 -8.78 -8.24 6.80
C ILE A 120 -9.76 -7.49 7.68
N VAL A 121 -10.04 -8.03 8.86
CA VAL A 121 -10.79 -7.33 9.91
C VAL A 121 -10.00 -7.41 11.18
N ARG A 122 -9.65 -6.23 11.69
CA ARG A 122 -8.84 -6.07 12.89
C ARG A 122 -9.54 -5.26 13.97
N VAL A 123 -9.34 -5.72 15.20
CA VAL A 123 -9.80 -5.15 16.46
C VAL A 123 -8.58 -4.73 17.28
N PRO A 124 -8.11 -3.47 17.23
CA PRO A 124 -6.86 -3.07 17.87
C PRO A 124 -6.76 -3.44 19.36
N ASP A 125 -7.87 -3.36 20.09
CA ASP A 125 -7.91 -3.64 21.54
C ASP A 125 -7.93 -5.14 21.89
N LEU A 126 -8.26 -6.03 20.93
CA LEU A 126 -8.38 -7.47 21.17
C LEU A 126 -7.37 -8.30 20.36
N ASP A 127 -7.04 -7.85 19.15
CA ASP A 127 -6.15 -8.55 18.25
C ASP A 127 -4.70 -8.17 18.56
N PRO A 128 -3.77 -9.14 18.51
CA PRO A 128 -2.36 -8.87 18.76
C PRO A 128 -1.81 -7.82 17.79
N LYS A 129 -0.80 -7.07 18.24
CA LYS A 129 -0.03 -6.20 17.36
C LYS A 129 0.67 -7.03 16.29
N TYR A 130 1.01 -6.39 15.18
CA TYR A 130 1.79 -7.03 14.14
C TYR A 130 3.19 -7.36 14.65
N LYS A 131 3.59 -8.62 14.54
CA LYS A 131 4.95 -9.08 14.84
C LYS A 131 5.86 -8.74 13.68
N ILE A 132 6.97 -8.06 13.94
CA ILE A 132 7.92 -7.67 12.90
C ILE A 132 9.36 -8.01 13.29
N SER A 133 10.14 -8.40 12.29
CA SER A 133 11.60 -8.38 12.38
C SER A 133 12.14 -7.19 11.60
N VAL A 134 13.18 -6.54 12.14
CA VAL A 134 13.83 -5.40 11.50
C VAL A 134 15.22 -5.80 11.01
N LEU A 135 15.46 -5.69 9.71
CA LEU A 135 16.78 -5.89 9.11
C LEU A 135 17.46 -4.54 8.93
N ALA A 136 18.73 -4.45 9.34
CA ALA A 136 19.51 -3.23 9.22
C ALA A 136 20.97 -3.53 8.85
N SER A 137 21.61 -2.65 8.09
CA SER A 137 23.04 -2.76 7.80
C SER A 137 23.86 -1.87 8.74
N LYS A 138 24.79 -1.06 8.21
CA LYS A 138 25.70 -0.23 9.00
C LYS A 138 25.06 1.06 9.52
N GLN A 139 24.09 1.62 8.79
CA GLN A 139 23.45 2.89 9.17
C GLN A 139 22.39 2.68 10.24
N ASP A 140 22.40 3.53 11.27
CA ASP A 140 21.56 3.36 12.47
C ASP A 140 20.30 4.21 12.50
N HIS A 141 20.24 5.29 11.71
CA HIS A 141 19.22 6.33 11.87
C HIS A 141 17.80 5.79 11.76
N CYS A 142 17.47 4.99 10.73
CA CYS A 142 16.15 4.38 10.57
C CYS A 142 15.85 3.35 11.66
N LEU A 143 16.81 2.48 11.99
CA LEU A 143 16.62 1.44 13.01
C LEU A 143 16.37 2.07 14.37
N PHE A 144 17.20 3.03 14.77
CA PHE A 144 17.11 3.65 16.08
C PHE A 144 15.86 4.51 16.23
N ASP A 145 15.45 5.25 15.20
CA ASP A 145 14.20 6.02 15.22
C ASP A 145 12.96 5.11 15.31
N LEU A 146 12.96 3.99 14.58
CA LEU A 146 11.91 2.97 14.68
C LEU A 146 11.83 2.41 16.10
N LEU A 147 12.96 1.99 16.68
CA LEU A 147 13.03 1.48 18.05
C LEU A 147 12.57 2.51 19.09
N TYR A 148 12.99 3.77 18.93
CA TYR A 148 12.59 4.86 19.82
C TYR A 148 11.07 5.11 19.76
N ARG A 149 10.49 5.20 18.55
CA ARG A 149 9.04 5.38 18.37
C ARG A 149 8.24 4.19 18.91
N TRP A 150 8.77 2.98 18.77
CA TRP A 150 8.17 1.78 19.33
C TRP A 150 8.13 1.84 20.87
N GLN A 151 9.23 2.21 21.53
CA GLN A 151 9.27 2.39 22.99
C GLN A 151 8.27 3.45 23.47
N GLU A 152 8.11 4.53 22.71
CA GLU A 152 7.15 5.60 22.97
C GLU A 152 5.68 5.21 22.66
N GLY A 153 5.42 3.97 22.24
CA GLY A 153 4.08 3.50 21.88
C GLY A 153 3.52 4.10 20.59
N ARG A 154 4.35 4.77 19.77
CA ARG A 154 3.93 5.46 18.53
C ARG A 154 3.93 4.54 17.31
N LEU A 155 4.45 3.32 17.43
CA LEU A 155 4.38 2.29 16.39
C LEU A 155 3.60 1.08 16.91
N PRO A 156 2.47 0.70 16.27
CA PRO A 156 1.58 -0.37 16.75
C PRO A 156 2.06 -1.77 16.35
N VAL A 157 3.31 -2.09 16.67
CA VAL A 157 3.99 -3.35 16.31
C VAL A 157 4.68 -3.97 17.52
N ASP A 158 4.93 -5.27 17.45
CA ASP A 158 5.79 -6.01 18.37
C ASP A 158 7.06 -6.44 17.63
N ILE A 159 8.21 -5.93 18.08
CA ILE A 159 9.49 -6.21 17.44
C ILE A 159 10.04 -7.53 17.99
N THR A 160 10.11 -8.56 17.15
CA THR A 160 10.56 -9.90 17.53
C THR A 160 12.07 -10.01 17.61
N CYS A 161 12.79 -9.44 16.63
CA CYS A 161 14.24 -9.38 16.64
C CYS A 161 14.78 -8.31 15.68
N VAL A 162 16.06 -7.98 15.83
CA VAL A 162 16.85 -7.20 14.86
C VAL A 162 17.89 -8.10 14.22
N ILE A 163 17.96 -8.10 12.90
CA ILE A 163 18.92 -8.89 12.12
C ILE A 163 19.85 -7.94 11.38
N SER A 164 21.15 -8.20 11.41
CA SER A 164 22.12 -7.36 10.72
C SER A 164 23.25 -8.15 10.10
N ASN A 165 23.71 -7.69 8.93
CA ASN A 165 24.92 -8.19 8.28
C ASN A 165 26.20 -7.56 8.85
N HIS A 166 26.11 -6.68 9.85
CA HIS A 166 27.26 -6.06 10.52
C HIS A 166 27.26 -6.40 12.01
N ASP A 167 28.45 -6.63 12.56
CA ASP A 167 28.59 -6.79 14.00
C ASP A 167 28.49 -5.42 14.68
N ARG A 168 27.84 -5.40 15.84
CA ARG A 168 27.71 -4.22 16.68
C ARG A 168 28.24 -4.56 18.06
N PRO A 169 29.26 -3.81 18.54
CA PRO A 169 29.77 -3.96 19.89
C PRO A 169 28.64 -3.95 20.91
N LYS A 170 28.72 -4.78 21.96
CA LYS A 170 27.65 -4.91 22.96
C LYS A 170 27.32 -3.58 23.67
N ASP A 171 28.29 -2.69 23.75
CA ASP A 171 28.20 -1.35 24.32
C ASP A 171 27.68 -0.29 23.32
N ASN A 172 27.45 -0.64 22.05
CA ASN A 172 26.80 0.24 21.09
C ASN A 172 25.39 0.62 21.56
N HIS A 173 24.97 1.86 21.29
CA HIS A 173 23.68 2.40 21.72
C HIS A 173 22.48 1.55 21.28
N VAL A 174 22.50 0.97 20.06
CA VAL A 174 21.46 0.05 19.58
C VAL A 174 21.46 -1.24 20.41
N ARG A 175 22.63 -1.87 20.61
CA ARG A 175 22.75 -3.13 21.36
C ARG A 175 22.30 -2.98 22.81
N ARG A 176 22.67 -1.86 23.46
CA ARG A 176 22.19 -1.49 24.81
C ARG A 176 20.68 -1.30 24.86
N PHE A 177 20.11 -0.63 23.85
CA PHE A 177 18.66 -0.45 23.75
C PHE A 177 17.95 -1.80 23.65
N LEU A 178 18.37 -2.64 22.70
CA LEU A 178 17.78 -3.96 22.48
C LEU A 178 17.89 -4.85 23.72
N GLY A 179 19.05 -4.86 24.39
CA GLY A 179 19.26 -5.63 25.62
C GLY A 179 18.35 -5.20 26.78
N ARG A 180 18.08 -3.90 26.93
CA ARG A 180 17.16 -3.38 27.97
C ARG A 180 15.72 -3.88 27.76
N HIS A 181 15.32 -4.05 26.51
CA HIS A 181 13.97 -4.46 26.12
C HIS A 181 13.86 -5.95 25.83
N GLY A 182 14.93 -6.73 26.02
CA GLY A 182 14.94 -8.16 25.74
C GLY A 182 14.79 -8.52 24.25
N ILE A 183 15.05 -7.59 23.33
CA ILE A 183 14.93 -7.82 21.89
C ILE A 183 16.22 -8.49 21.39
N PRO A 184 16.17 -9.71 20.81
CA PRO A 184 17.35 -10.37 20.25
C PRO A 184 17.98 -9.59 19.09
N TYR A 185 19.31 -9.61 19.04
CA TYR A 185 20.10 -9.11 17.91
C TYR A 185 20.86 -10.26 17.27
N HIS A 186 20.60 -10.54 16.00
CA HIS A 186 21.24 -11.59 15.23
C HIS A 186 22.25 -10.98 14.25
N TYR A 187 23.53 -11.31 14.43
CA TYR A 187 24.58 -10.96 13.50
C TYR A 187 24.76 -12.09 12.47
N LEU A 188 24.39 -11.81 11.22
CA LEU A 188 24.47 -12.74 10.10
C LEU A 188 25.36 -12.15 8.99
N PRO A 189 26.70 -12.31 9.06
CA PRO A 189 27.60 -11.73 8.08
C PRO A 189 27.34 -12.27 6.68
N THR A 190 27.22 -11.34 5.73
CA THR A 190 27.04 -11.64 4.31
C THR A 190 28.36 -11.48 3.55
N THR A 191 28.64 -12.39 2.64
CA THR A 191 29.78 -12.33 1.71
C THR A 191 29.28 -12.35 0.26
N PRO A 192 30.10 -11.98 -0.73
CA PRO A 192 29.77 -12.24 -2.13
C PRO A 192 29.43 -13.73 -2.31
N GLY A 193 28.18 -14.03 -2.67
CA GLY A 193 27.67 -15.41 -2.83
C GLY A 193 26.98 -16.02 -1.60
N ASN A 194 27.08 -15.44 -0.40
CA ASN A 194 26.35 -15.91 0.78
C ASN A 194 25.59 -14.75 1.45
N LYS A 195 24.27 -14.76 1.28
CA LYS A 195 23.36 -13.74 1.84
C LYS A 195 22.70 -14.15 3.16
N ARG A 196 22.97 -15.36 3.67
CA ARG A 196 22.38 -15.91 4.90
C ARG A 196 20.85 -15.94 4.88
N GLU A 197 20.24 -16.02 3.70
CA GLU A 197 18.79 -15.90 3.53
C GLU A 197 18.02 -17.04 4.18
N GLN A 198 18.63 -18.24 4.29
CA GLN A 198 18.04 -19.38 4.99
C GLN A 198 17.93 -19.10 6.49
N GLU A 199 19.02 -18.63 7.11
CA GLU A 199 19.04 -18.28 8.54
C GLU A 199 18.13 -17.07 8.83
N ILE A 200 18.04 -16.10 7.89
CA ILE A 200 17.07 -15.01 8.00
C ILE A 200 15.65 -15.56 7.98
N LEU A 201 15.33 -16.47 7.06
CA LEU A 201 13.99 -17.04 6.89
C LEU A 201 13.50 -17.73 8.18
N GLU A 202 14.38 -18.52 8.81
CA GLU A 202 14.09 -19.20 10.08
C GLU A 202 13.75 -18.21 11.22
N LEU A 203 14.39 -17.05 11.24
CA LEU A 203 14.14 -16.01 12.25
C LEU A 203 12.89 -15.17 11.99
N VAL A 204 12.43 -15.09 10.74
CA VAL A 204 11.30 -14.22 10.36
C VAL A 204 10.01 -14.97 10.07
N GLN A 205 10.01 -16.31 9.98
CA GLN A 205 8.84 -17.11 9.58
C GLN A 205 7.55 -16.79 10.36
N ASP A 206 7.67 -16.50 11.66
CA ASP A 206 6.55 -16.23 12.58
C ASP A 206 6.16 -14.74 12.65
N THR A 207 6.78 -13.88 11.84
CA THR A 207 6.43 -12.46 11.75
C THR A 207 5.31 -12.21 10.75
N ASP A 208 4.59 -11.11 10.89
CA ASP A 208 3.53 -10.71 9.96
C ASP A 208 4.10 -9.99 8.72
N PHE A 209 5.16 -9.20 8.91
CA PHE A 209 5.92 -8.56 7.84
C PHE A 209 7.34 -8.21 8.32
N VAL A 210 8.25 -7.98 7.37
CA VAL A 210 9.64 -7.59 7.65
C VAL A 210 9.86 -6.13 7.26
N VAL A 211 10.70 -5.43 8.03
CA VAL A 211 11.12 -4.06 7.74
C VAL A 211 12.61 -4.03 7.41
N LEU A 212 12.96 -3.49 6.24
CA LEU A 212 14.34 -3.19 5.86
C LEU A 212 14.68 -1.76 6.24
N ALA A 213 15.20 -1.56 7.45
CA ALA A 213 15.67 -0.27 7.94
C ALA A 213 17.08 0.02 7.40
N ARG A 214 17.14 0.41 6.11
CA ARG A 214 18.41 0.63 5.38
C ARG A 214 19.29 -0.63 5.35
N TYR A 215 18.66 -1.77 5.12
CA TYR A 215 19.36 -3.02 4.83
C TYR A 215 19.87 -3.00 3.38
N MET A 216 21.18 -3.14 3.21
CA MET A 216 21.85 -2.89 1.93
C MET A 216 22.04 -4.15 1.07
N GLN A 217 21.54 -5.29 1.52
CA GLN A 217 21.60 -6.54 0.74
C GLN A 217 20.30 -6.75 -0.02
N ILE A 218 20.43 -7.15 -1.28
CA ILE A 218 19.28 -7.47 -2.14
C ILE A 218 18.72 -8.83 -1.71
N MET A 219 17.41 -8.89 -1.42
CA MET A 219 16.72 -10.15 -1.12
C MET A 219 16.44 -10.92 -2.41
N SER A 220 16.76 -12.21 -2.45
CA SER A 220 16.54 -13.06 -3.62
C SER A 220 15.05 -13.35 -3.86
N GLU A 221 14.71 -13.66 -5.11
CA GLU A 221 13.35 -14.09 -5.46
C GLU A 221 12.94 -15.38 -4.71
N SER A 222 13.88 -16.30 -4.49
CA SER A 222 13.65 -17.51 -3.69
C SER A 222 13.28 -17.18 -2.25
N PHE A 223 13.98 -16.23 -1.61
CA PHE A 223 13.65 -15.78 -0.26
C PHE A 223 12.26 -15.15 -0.21
N LEU A 224 11.95 -14.23 -1.14
CA LEU A 224 10.66 -13.55 -1.17
C LEU A 224 9.50 -14.55 -1.33
N LYS A 225 9.67 -15.56 -2.19
CA LYS A 225 8.68 -16.64 -2.37
C LYS A 225 8.54 -17.51 -1.12
N ALA A 226 9.65 -17.88 -0.48
CA ALA A 226 9.63 -18.73 0.70
C ALA A 226 9.03 -18.02 1.92
N TYR A 227 9.32 -16.73 2.10
CA TYR A 227 8.76 -15.93 3.18
C TYR A 227 7.25 -15.66 2.97
N GLY A 228 6.84 -15.38 1.73
CA GLY A 228 5.43 -15.33 1.34
C GLY A 228 4.60 -14.19 1.97
N LYS A 229 5.24 -13.25 2.68
CA LYS A 229 4.60 -12.11 3.35
C LYS A 229 5.23 -10.79 2.91
N ASP A 230 4.57 -9.70 3.25
CA ASP A 230 5.00 -8.36 2.84
C ASP A 230 6.35 -7.98 3.49
N ILE A 231 7.18 -7.25 2.75
CA ILE A 231 8.43 -6.66 3.23
C ILE A 231 8.41 -5.19 2.86
N ILE A 232 8.64 -4.30 3.83
CA ILE A 232 8.66 -2.85 3.64
C ILE A 232 10.12 -2.37 3.66
N ASN A 233 10.53 -1.64 2.63
CA ASN A 233 11.87 -1.08 2.50
C ASN A 233 11.84 0.45 2.48
N ILE A 234 12.91 1.08 2.97
CA ILE A 234 13.19 2.50 2.79
C ILE A 234 14.34 2.73 1.81
N HIS A 235 14.05 3.41 0.72
CA HIS A 235 15.02 3.88 -0.26
C HIS A 235 15.33 5.37 -0.03
N HIS A 236 16.62 5.71 -0.13
CA HIS A 236 17.20 7.03 0.16
C HIS A 236 17.09 7.97 -1.06
N GLY A 237 15.88 8.23 -1.53
CA GLY A 237 15.69 9.05 -2.71
C GLY A 237 14.26 8.99 -3.21
N LEU A 238 13.92 9.93 -4.09
CA LEU A 238 12.78 9.72 -4.98
C LEU A 238 13.23 8.74 -6.07
N LEU A 239 12.70 7.53 -6.03
CA LEU A 239 12.84 6.59 -7.14
C LEU A 239 12.32 7.25 -8.43
N PRO A 240 13.05 7.21 -9.56
CA PRO A 240 14.24 6.38 -9.85
C PRO A 240 15.62 7.08 -9.80
N SER A 241 15.79 8.20 -9.08
CA SER A 241 17.02 9.03 -9.14
C SER A 241 18.19 8.54 -8.26
N PHE A 242 19.44 8.72 -8.74
CA PHE A 242 20.74 8.47 -8.05
C PHE A 242 21.04 7.02 -7.62
N LYS A 243 21.33 6.13 -8.58
CA LYS A 243 21.77 4.75 -8.34
C LYS A 243 23.26 4.68 -7.96
N GLY A 244 23.66 3.66 -7.20
CA GLY A 244 25.06 3.32 -6.93
C GLY A 244 25.61 3.86 -5.60
N GLY A 245 26.93 3.97 -5.49
CA GLY A 245 27.62 4.30 -4.24
C GLY A 245 27.53 5.78 -3.85
N ASN A 246 27.36 6.04 -2.55
CA ASN A 246 27.31 7.38 -1.93
C ASN A 246 26.29 8.37 -2.57
N PRO A 247 25.02 7.96 -2.63
CA PRO A 247 23.91 8.67 -3.29
C PRO A 247 23.70 10.10 -2.77
N SER A 248 23.80 10.31 -1.45
CA SER A 248 23.67 11.65 -0.84
C SER A 248 24.77 12.59 -1.33
N ARG A 249 26.01 12.10 -1.50
CA ARG A 249 27.10 12.91 -2.06
C ARG A 249 26.91 13.21 -3.54
N GLN A 250 26.38 12.25 -4.31
CA GLN A 250 26.03 12.48 -5.72
C GLN A 250 24.96 13.58 -5.85
N ALA A 251 23.89 13.49 -5.07
CA ALA A 251 22.82 14.48 -5.07
C ALA A 251 23.31 15.86 -4.60
N PHE A 252 24.17 15.90 -3.57
CA PHE A 252 24.82 17.13 -3.12
C PHE A 252 25.67 17.77 -4.22
N ASN A 253 26.55 17.00 -4.86
CA ASN A 253 27.41 17.48 -5.94
C ASN A 253 26.63 17.90 -7.19
N ALA A 254 25.50 17.25 -7.46
CA ALA A 254 24.59 17.62 -8.54
C ALA A 254 23.83 18.94 -8.26
N GLY A 255 23.92 19.47 -7.03
CA GLY A 255 23.31 20.74 -6.67
C GLY A 255 21.78 20.71 -6.69
N VAL A 256 21.18 19.54 -6.41
CA VAL A 256 19.71 19.39 -6.35
C VAL A 256 19.09 20.39 -5.38
N LYS A 257 17.82 20.73 -5.59
CA LYS A 257 17.06 21.65 -4.71
C LYS A 257 16.00 20.93 -3.87
N LEU A 258 15.82 19.64 -4.15
CA LEU A 258 14.93 18.74 -3.44
C LEU A 258 15.65 17.41 -3.25
N ILE A 259 15.48 16.84 -2.06
CA ILE A 259 15.80 15.45 -1.76
C ILE A 259 14.51 14.74 -1.37
N GLY A 260 14.53 13.41 -1.40
CA GLY A 260 13.37 12.62 -0.99
C GLY A 260 13.77 11.26 -0.45
N ALA A 261 12.75 10.51 -0.03
CA ALA A 261 12.85 9.11 0.35
C ALA A 261 11.55 8.43 -0.02
N THR A 262 11.64 7.14 -0.32
CA THR A 262 10.52 6.32 -0.75
C THR A 262 10.46 5.07 0.09
N SER A 263 9.35 4.86 0.79
CA SER A 263 9.01 3.58 1.37
C SER A 263 8.17 2.77 0.40
N HIS A 264 8.51 1.51 0.19
CA HIS A 264 7.83 0.66 -0.78
C HIS A 264 7.84 -0.81 -0.34
N PHE A 265 6.94 -1.61 -0.91
CA PHE A 265 7.04 -3.05 -0.77
C PHE A 265 8.22 -3.60 -1.57
N VAL A 266 8.89 -4.62 -1.07
CA VAL A 266 9.97 -5.30 -1.80
C VAL A 266 9.38 -6.28 -2.81
N THR A 267 9.89 -6.24 -4.04
CA THR A 267 9.59 -7.22 -5.09
C THR A 267 10.92 -7.79 -5.63
N PRO A 268 10.89 -8.84 -6.46
CA PRO A 268 12.12 -9.38 -7.05
C PRO A 268 12.90 -8.36 -7.91
N GLU A 269 12.20 -7.36 -8.46
CA GLU A 269 12.80 -6.25 -9.19
C GLU A 269 13.31 -5.19 -8.19
N LEU A 270 14.62 -4.94 -8.18
CA LEU A 270 15.28 -4.02 -7.25
C LEU A 270 14.63 -2.62 -7.28
N ASP A 271 14.21 -2.14 -6.11
CA ASP A 271 13.62 -0.81 -5.91
C ASP A 271 12.44 -0.50 -6.87
N ALA A 272 11.68 -1.52 -7.28
CA ALA A 272 10.58 -1.36 -8.23
C ALA A 272 9.23 -1.85 -7.71
N GLY A 273 9.14 -2.15 -6.41
CA GLY A 273 7.90 -2.57 -5.80
C GLY A 273 6.93 -1.41 -5.55
N PRO A 274 5.65 -1.72 -5.27
CA PRO A 274 4.64 -0.70 -5.05
C PRO A 274 5.00 0.28 -3.93
N ILE A 275 4.97 1.57 -4.27
CA ILE A 275 5.28 2.67 -3.35
C ILE A 275 4.18 2.79 -2.29
N ILE A 276 4.57 2.94 -1.03
CA ILE A 276 3.67 3.14 0.10
C ILE A 276 3.62 4.63 0.47
N GLU A 277 4.79 5.26 0.59
CA GLU A 277 4.94 6.65 1.04
C GLU A 277 6.15 7.29 0.35
N GLN A 278 6.06 8.59 0.05
CA GLN A 278 7.19 9.39 -0.42
C GLN A 278 7.20 10.74 0.27
N MET A 279 8.37 11.13 0.76
CA MET A 279 8.57 12.44 1.36
C MET A 279 9.61 13.23 0.57
N VAL A 280 9.52 14.56 0.65
CA VAL A 280 10.48 15.48 0.04
C VAL A 280 10.86 16.60 1.00
N GLU A 281 12.10 17.06 0.92
CA GLU A 281 12.59 18.22 1.65
C GLU A 281 13.43 19.11 0.75
N ARG A 282 13.35 20.43 0.98
CA ARG A 282 14.16 21.42 0.28
C ARG A 282 15.60 21.46 0.81
N VAL A 283 16.53 21.47 -0.13
CA VAL A 283 17.95 21.73 0.11
C VAL A 283 18.40 22.93 -0.73
N SER A 284 19.45 23.60 -0.30
CA SER A 284 19.94 24.83 -0.93
C SER A 284 21.46 24.82 -1.04
N HIS A 285 22.01 25.80 -1.75
CA HIS A 285 23.46 26.01 -1.85
C HIS A 285 24.12 26.37 -0.50
N ARG A 286 23.33 26.66 0.54
CA ARG A 286 23.82 26.94 1.89
C ARG A 286 24.02 25.67 2.72
N ASP A 287 23.46 24.54 2.28
CA ASP A 287 23.66 23.27 2.96
C ASP A 287 25.11 22.81 2.78
N THR A 288 25.71 22.31 3.85
CA THR A 288 26.96 21.56 3.78
C THR A 288 26.64 20.09 3.48
N LEU A 289 27.62 19.29 3.06
CA LEU A 289 27.40 17.85 2.88
C LEU A 289 26.87 17.19 4.17
N GLN A 290 27.32 17.67 5.33
CA GLN A 290 26.84 17.16 6.62
C GLN A 290 25.37 17.53 6.87
N SER A 291 24.97 18.79 6.69
CA SER A 291 23.56 19.18 6.88
C SER A 291 22.64 18.50 5.87
N PHE A 292 23.12 18.29 4.64
CA PHE A 292 22.43 17.53 3.61
C PHE A 292 22.16 16.08 4.02
N VAL A 293 23.18 15.37 4.53
CA VAL A 293 23.03 13.99 5.00
C VAL A 293 22.05 13.92 6.16
N VAL A 294 22.13 14.84 7.12
CA VAL A 294 21.18 14.89 8.26
C VAL A 294 19.74 15.06 7.78
N LYS A 295 19.49 15.96 6.81
CA LYS A 295 18.15 16.11 6.21
C LYS A 295 17.68 14.83 5.51
N SER A 296 18.55 14.20 4.73
CA SER A 296 18.25 12.91 4.07
C SER A 296 17.87 11.83 5.07
N GLU A 297 18.67 11.65 6.13
CA GLU A 297 18.41 10.66 7.17
C GLU A 297 17.13 10.97 7.95
N ASN A 298 16.84 12.25 8.24
CA ASN A 298 15.60 12.68 8.86
C ASN A 298 14.37 12.31 8.03
N LEU A 299 14.48 12.49 6.72
CA LEU A 299 13.41 12.22 5.80
C LEU A 299 13.19 10.71 5.61
N GLU A 300 14.26 9.91 5.57
CA GLU A 300 14.17 8.44 5.58
C GLU A 300 13.48 7.89 6.83
N LYS A 301 13.83 8.41 8.01
CA LYS A 301 13.19 8.05 9.30
C LYS A 301 11.69 8.30 9.28
N GLN A 302 11.28 9.51 8.90
CA GLN A 302 9.88 9.92 8.85
C GLN A 302 9.09 9.10 7.84
N CYS A 303 9.64 8.93 6.63
CA CYS A 303 8.99 8.18 5.56
C CYS A 303 8.77 6.72 5.93
N LEU A 304 9.77 6.06 6.54
CA LEU A 304 9.63 4.67 6.98
C LEU A 304 8.60 4.52 8.10
N ALA A 305 8.64 5.41 9.09
CA ALA A 305 7.70 5.38 10.21
C ALA A 305 6.25 5.54 9.75
N GLU A 306 5.98 6.49 8.83
CA GLU A 306 4.64 6.72 8.30
C GLU A 306 4.15 5.54 7.44
N ALA A 307 5.02 4.93 6.64
CA ALA A 307 4.69 3.75 5.86
C ALA A 307 4.31 2.55 6.75
N ILE A 308 5.08 2.28 7.82
CA ILE A 308 4.77 1.21 8.77
C ILE A 308 3.44 1.48 9.47
N LYS A 309 3.22 2.71 9.94
CA LYS A 309 1.99 3.12 10.61
C LYS A 309 0.78 2.95 9.69
N SER A 310 0.83 3.50 8.49
CA SER A 310 -0.23 3.39 7.49
C SER A 310 -0.53 1.94 7.10
N TYR A 311 0.51 1.09 7.00
CA TYR A 311 0.34 -0.34 6.76
C TYR A 311 -0.37 -1.04 7.92
N CYS A 312 0.04 -0.77 9.16
CA CYS A 312 -0.57 -1.36 10.36
C CYS A 312 -2.02 -0.89 10.61
N GLU A 313 -2.34 0.34 10.21
CA GLU A 313 -3.69 0.91 10.24
C GLU A 313 -4.55 0.48 9.03
N LEU A 314 -4.07 -0.49 8.24
CA LEU A 314 -4.75 -1.04 7.07
C LEU A 314 -5.20 0.04 6.08
N ARG A 315 -4.42 1.13 5.98
CA ARG A 315 -4.62 2.22 5.01
C ARG A 315 -4.02 1.89 3.66
N VAL A 316 -3.11 0.94 3.58
CA VAL A 316 -2.34 0.63 2.38
C VAL A 316 -2.81 -0.69 1.79
N VAL A 317 -3.27 -0.67 0.54
CA VAL A 317 -3.63 -1.87 -0.22
C VAL A 317 -2.83 -1.91 -1.53
N PRO A 318 -2.03 -2.96 -1.79
CA PRO A 318 -1.41 -3.16 -3.08
C PRO A 318 -2.45 -3.24 -4.21
N TYR A 319 -2.21 -2.49 -5.27
CA TYR A 319 -3.03 -2.43 -6.48
C TYR A 319 -2.20 -2.77 -7.71
N GLU A 320 -2.76 -3.61 -8.59
CA GLU A 320 -2.05 -4.19 -9.74
C GLU A 320 -0.74 -4.86 -9.28
N LEU A 321 0.34 -4.71 -10.07
CA LEU A 321 1.66 -5.24 -9.73
C LEU A 321 2.60 -4.19 -9.14
N LYS A 322 2.30 -2.88 -9.30
CA LYS A 322 3.27 -1.79 -9.07
C LYS A 322 2.72 -0.57 -8.31
N LYS A 323 1.47 -0.59 -7.84
CA LYS A 323 0.84 0.58 -7.20
C LYS A 323 0.23 0.21 -5.86
N THR A 324 -0.13 1.23 -5.09
CA THR A 324 -0.92 1.08 -3.87
C THR A 324 -2.11 2.04 -3.92
N VAL A 325 -3.16 1.68 -3.19
CA VAL A 325 -4.20 2.61 -2.76
C VAL A 325 -3.91 2.91 -1.29
N VAL A 326 -3.77 4.19 -0.96
CA VAL A 326 -3.56 4.67 0.42
C VAL A 326 -4.80 5.48 0.84
N PHE A 327 -5.45 5.09 1.94
CA PHE A 327 -6.73 5.63 2.43
C PHE A 327 -6.63 6.74 3.46
#